data_AF-A0A7C7ZRE5-F1
#
_entry.id   AF-A0A7C7ZRE5-F1
#
_cell.length_a   1.000
_cell.length_b   1.000
_cell.length_c   1.000
_cell.angle_alpha   90.00
_cell.angle_beta   90.00
_cell.angle_gamma   90.00
#
_symmetry.space_group_name_H-M   'P 1'
#
loop_
_entity.id
_entity.type
_entity.pdbx_description
1 polymer ?
#
loop_
_entity_poly.entity_id
_entity_poly.type
_entity_poly.pdbx_seq_one_letter_code
_entity_poly.pdbx_strand_id
1 'polypeptide(L)' 'MKKIILASNNKGKIAEFNTMLNGIYQVVSMSDMQVEEVPETGLTFVENALIK' A
#
# COMPACT_ATOMS: atom_id res chain seq x y z
N MET A 1 -15.42 1.34 -9.30
CA MET A 1 -14.37 2.13 -8.63
C MET A 1 -13.03 1.45 -8.89
N LYS A 2 -11.97 2.18 -9.25
CA LYS A 2 -10.66 1.57 -9.51
C LYS A 2 -10.02 1.12 -8.19
N LYS A 3 -9.35 -0.03 -8.21
CA LYS A 3 -8.60 -0.53 -7.04
C LYS A 3 -7.15 -0.06 -7.12
N ILE A 4 -6.61 0.35 -5.98
CA ILE A 4 -5.17 0.58 -5.82
C ILE A 4 -4.66 -0.34 -4.71
N ILE A 5 -3.50 -0.95 -4.94
CA ILE A 5 -2.83 -1.75 -3.92
C ILE A 5 -1.99 -0.79 -3.10
N LEU A 6 -2.19 -0.76 -1.80
CA LEU A 6 -1.24 -0.10 -0.90
C LEU A 6 -0.14 -1.11 -0.59
N ALA A 7 1.12 -0.73 -0.83
CA ALA A 7 2.31 -1.54 -0.55
C ALA A 7 2.60 -1.66 0.96
N SER A 8 1.59 -2.06 1.74
CA SER A 8 1.65 -2.26 3.18
C SER A 8 0.60 -3.29 3.63
N ASN A 9 0.98 -4.16 4.55
CA ASN A 9 0.07 -5.08 5.24
C ASN A 9 -0.52 -4.51 6.55
N ASN A 10 -0.26 -3.22 6.83
CA ASN A 10 -0.76 -2.56 8.03
C ASN A 10 -2.25 -2.19 7.89
N LYS A 11 -3.11 -2.91 8.63
CA LYS A 11 -4.57 -2.70 8.61
C LYS A 11 -5.00 -1.26 8.98
N GLY A 12 -4.28 -0.60 9.89
CA GLY A 12 -4.55 0.79 10.26
C GLY A 12 -4.35 1.74 9.08
N LYS A 13 -3.20 1.61 8.39
CA LYS A 13 -2.92 2.40 7.17
C LYS A 13 -3.98 2.14 6.10
N ILE A 14 -4.36 0.89 5.88
CA ILE A 14 -5.41 0.55 4.90
C ILE A 14 -6.73 1.26 5.23
N ALA A 15 -7.14 1.29 6.50
CA ALA A 15 -8.36 1.97 6.93
C ALA A 15 -8.27 3.50 6.76
N GLU A 16 -7.13 4.10 7.13
CA GLU A 16 -6.86 5.53 6.95
C GLU A 16 -6.95 5.93 5.47
N PHE A 17 -6.26 5.21 4.59
CA PHE A 17 -6.24 5.50 3.15
C PHE A 17 -7.60 5.24 2.48
N ASN A 18 -8.34 4.20 2.87
CA ASN A 18 -9.72 3.99 2.39
C ASN A 18 -10.64 5.15 2.79
N THR A 19 -10.43 5.72 3.99
CA THR A 19 -11.21 6.89 4.42
C THR A 19 -10.83 8.13 3.61
N MET A 20 -9.53 8.38 3.42
CA MET A 20 -9.02 9.54 2.69
C MET A 20 -9.37 9.53 1.19
N LEU A 21 -9.42 8.35 0.57
CA LEU A 21 -9.64 8.19 -0.87
C LEU A 21 -11.06 7.70 -1.21
N ASN A 22 -11.97 7.74 -0.25
CA ASN A 22 -13.36 7.31 -0.42
C ASN A 22 -14.00 8.03 -1.62
N GLY A 23 -14.70 7.28 -2.47
CA GLY A 23 -15.35 7.80 -3.67
C GLY A 23 -14.43 7.92 -4.89
N ILE A 24 -13.10 7.86 -4.71
CA ILE A 24 -12.10 7.96 -5.79
C ILE A 24 -11.51 6.57 -6.08
N TYR A 25 -10.98 5.91 -5.05
CA TYR A 25 -10.32 4.62 -5.15
C TYR A 25 -10.77 3.68 -4.02
N GLN A 26 -10.74 2.38 -4.31
CA GLN A 26 -10.78 1.33 -3.30
C GLN A 26 -9.35 0.91 -2.97
N VAL A 27 -8.91 1.09 -1.73
CA VAL A 27 -7.55 0.70 -1.30
C VAL A 27 -7.59 -0.73 -0.77
N VAL A 28 -6.78 -1.61 -1.37
CA VAL A 28 -6.63 -3.01 -0.96
C VAL A 28 -5.20 -3.27 -0.49
N SER A 29 -5.01 -4.25 0.39
CA SER A 29 -3.66 -4.60 0.88
C SER A 29 -2.91 -5.48 -0.12
N MET A 30 -1.58 -5.54 0.00
CA MET A 30 -0.75 -6.49 -0.74
C MET A 30 -1.15 -7.94 -0.46
N SER A 31 -1.39 -8.28 0.81
CA SER A 31 -1.82 -9.62 1.22
C SER A 31 -3.12 -10.06 0.53
N ASP A 32 -4.12 -9.18 0.42
CA ASP A 32 -5.39 -9.49 -0.26
C ASP A 32 -5.19 -9.83 -1.75
N MET A 33 -4.12 -9.29 -2.34
CA MET A 33 -3.77 -9.47 -3.75
C MET A 33 -2.64 -10.48 -3.94
N GLN A 34 -2.23 -11.19 -2.87
CA GLN A 34 -1.17 -12.20 -2.88
C GLN A 34 0.18 -11.66 -3.40
N VAL A 35 0.46 -10.38 -3.12
CA VAL A 35 1.75 -9.75 -3.45
C VAL A 35 2.74 -10.03 -2.32
N GLU A 36 3.88 -10.62 -2.67
CA GLU A 36 4.96 -10.88 -1.72
C GLU A 36 5.66 -9.57 -1.30
N GLU A 37 6.16 -9.54 -0.06
CA GLU A 37 6.96 -8.40 0.39
C GLU A 37 8.32 -8.38 -0.30
N VAL A 38 8.73 -7.18 -0.71
CA VAL A 38 10.03 -6.94 -1.33
C VAL A 38 11.02 -6.39 -0.30
N PRO A 39 12.31 -6.79 -0.34
CA PRO A 39 13.31 -6.25 0.56
C PRO A 39 13.51 -4.73 0.42
N GLU A 40 13.55 -4.03 1.55
CA GLU A 40 13.87 -2.59 1.64
C GLU A 40 15.38 -2.36 1.65
N THR A 41 16.01 -2.34 0.46
CA THR A 41 17.47 -2.23 0.31
C THR A 41 17.96 -0.80 0.06
N GLY A 42 17.05 0.18 -0.01
CA GLY A 42 17.39 1.59 -0.15
C GLY A 42 18.03 2.17 1.11
N LEU A 43 18.78 3.24 0.95
CA LEU A 43 19.47 3.94 2.04
C LEU A 43 18.60 5.04 2.65
N THR A 44 17.52 5.41 1.99
CA THR A 44 16.58 6.46 2.38
C THR A 44 15.13 5.97 2.38
N PHE A 45 14.28 6.65 3.13
CA PHE A 45 12.84 6.36 3.15
C PHE A 45 12.19 6.51 1.76
N VAL A 46 12.65 7.49 0.97
CA VAL A 46 12.13 7.72 -0.39
C VAL A 46 12.48 6.54 -1.30
N GLU A 47 13.71 6.03 -1.24
CA GLU A 47 14.12 4.86 -2.01
C GLU A 47 13.30 3.62 -1.63
N ASN A 48 13.10 3.35 -0.33
CA ASN A 48 12.31 2.21 0.12
C ASN A 48 10.82 2.32 -0.24
N ALA A 49 10.28 3.54 -0.32
CA ALA A 49 8.91 3.77 -0.78
C ALA A 49 8.74 3.61 -2.30
N LEU A 50 9.82 3.72 -3.08
CA LEU A 50 9.83 3.47 -4.54
C LEU A 50 10.09 2.01 -4.89
N ILE A 51 10.84 1.29 -4.04
CA ILE A 51 11.10 -0.16 -4.19
C ILE A 51 9.82 -0.97 -3.94
N LYS A 52 9.04 -0.55 -2.94
CA LYS A 52 7.75 -1.15 -2.58
C LYS A 52 6.63 -0.68 -3.50
#